data_AF-A0A8R7R5G4-F1
#
_entry.id   AF-A0A8R7R5G4-F1
#
_cell.length_a   1.000
_cell.length_b   1.000
_cell.length_c   1.000
_cell.angle_alpha   90.00
_cell.angle_beta   90.00
_cell.angle_gamma   90.00
#
_symmetry.space_group_name_H-M   'P 1'
#
loop_
_entity.id
_entity.type
_entity.pdbx_description
1 polymer ?
#
loop_
_entity_poly.entity_id
_entity_poly.type
_entity_poly.pdbx_seq_one_letter_code
_entity_poly.pdbx_strand_id
1 'polypeptide(L)'
;MADPISISAAVGWGVTAVGWLASPIIPRLLNKGFTVLDFNATEKLKIVDMQVLQLQRVMEVVDESTYRARLEPLLDKLRSALYEAEDILDDVEYQRLKKQ
;
A
#
# COMPACT_ATOMS: atom_id res chain seq x y z
N MET A 1 1.51 -21.42 -26.10
CA MET A 1 2.85 -21.56 -25.50
C MET A 1 3.08 -20.30 -24.68
N ALA A 2 3.41 -20.42 -23.39
CA ALA A 2 3.58 -19.25 -22.52
C ALA A 2 4.95 -18.60 -22.80
N ASP A 3 4.97 -17.28 -23.00
CA ASP A 3 6.18 -16.53 -23.31
C ASP A 3 7.17 -16.56 -22.13
N PRO A 4 8.47 -16.76 -22.37
CA PRO A 4 9.49 -16.87 -21.31
C PRO A 4 9.63 -15.60 -20.45
N ILE A 5 9.21 -14.43 -20.95
CA ILE A 5 9.20 -13.18 -20.19
C ILE A 5 8.07 -13.16 -19.14
N SER A 6 6.95 -13.83 -19.41
CA SER A 6 5.85 -13.96 -18.43
C SER A 6 6.22 -14.85 -17.25
N ILE A 7 7.15 -15.80 -17.45
CA ILE A 7 7.60 -16.73 -16.41
C ILE A 7 8.60 -16.02 -15.47
N SER A 8 9.44 -15.12 -15.98
CA SER A 8 10.35 -14.31 -15.15
C SER A 8 9.63 -13.23 -14.34
N ALA A 9 8.54 -12.65 -14.87
CA ALA A 9 7.69 -11.72 -14.12
C ALA A 9 6.84 -12.41 -13.03
N ALA A 10 6.65 -13.73 -13.13
CA ALA A 10 5.88 -14.51 -12.18
C ALA A 10 6.62 -14.70 -10.84
N VAL A 11 7.96 -14.76 -10.82
CA VAL A 11 8.74 -15.07 -9.60
C VAL A 11 9.13 -13.80 -8.80
N GLY A 12 8.76 -12.60 -9.25
CA GLY A 12 9.19 -11.33 -8.64
C GLY A 12 8.08 -10.42 -8.09
N TRP A 13 6.82 -10.73 -8.35
CA TRP A 13 5.71 -9.84 -7.96
C TRP A 13 5.41 -9.93 -6.46
N GLY A 14 5.35 -11.14 -5.88
CA GLY A 14 5.17 -11.30 -4.44
C GLY A 14 6.25 -10.58 -3.64
N VAL A 15 7.51 -10.69 -4.05
CA VAL A 15 8.65 -9.98 -3.43
C VAL A 15 8.50 -8.46 -3.57
N THR A 16 8.07 -7.97 -4.72
CA THR A 16 7.85 -6.53 -4.95
C THR A 16 6.68 -6.01 -4.11
N ALA A 17 5.58 -6.77 -4.03
CA ALA A 17 4.41 -6.45 -3.23
C ALA A 17 4.75 -6.39 -1.74
N VAL A 18 5.47 -7.40 -1.24
CA VAL A 18 5.96 -7.47 0.15
C VAL A 18 6.88 -6.29 0.46
N GLY A 19 7.83 -5.99 -0.44
CA GLY A 19 8.73 -4.85 -0.27
C GLY A 19 8.01 -3.49 -0.21
N TRP A 20 6.97 -3.31 -1.03
CA TRP A 20 6.16 -2.10 -0.99
C TRP A 20 5.31 -2.01 0.30
N LEU A 21 4.70 -3.12 0.74
CA LEU A 21 3.90 -3.16 1.98
C LEU A 21 4.73 -2.90 3.23
N ALA A 22 5.97 -3.40 3.27
CA ALA A 22 6.91 -3.13 4.36
C ALA A 22 7.49 -1.71 4.33
N SER A 23 7.17 -0.91 3.30
CA SER A 23 7.71 0.44 3.18
C SER A 23 7.14 1.38 4.26
N PRO A 24 7.93 2.37 4.71
CA PRO A 24 7.46 3.36 5.68
C PRO A 24 6.42 4.35 5.09
N ILE A 25 6.09 4.24 3.80
CA ILE A 25 5.18 5.15 3.10
C ILE A 25 3.78 5.02 3.68
N ILE A 26 3.28 3.79 3.82
CA ILE A 26 1.93 3.50 4.33
C ILE A 26 1.70 4.09 5.73
N PRO A 27 2.53 3.79 6.76
CA PRO A 27 2.31 4.34 8.09
C PRO A 27 2.49 5.86 8.15
N ARG A 28 3.39 6.45 7.34
CA ARG A 28 3.55 7.91 7.27
C ARG A 28 2.30 8.60 6.75
N LEU A 29 1.73 8.09 5.65
CA LEU A 29 0.53 8.67 5.02
C LEU A 29 -0.69 8.56 5.91
N LEU A 30 -0.89 7.40 6.52
CA LEU A 30 -2.00 7.21 7.46
C LEU A 30 -1.87 8.14 8.67
N ASN A 31 -0.67 8.31 9.20
CA ASN A 31 -0.45 9.22 10.32
C ASN A 31 -0.72 10.69 9.93
N LYS A 32 -0.24 11.13 8.76
CA LYS A 32 -0.57 12.46 8.20
C LYS A 32 -2.10 12.62 8.08
N GLY A 33 -2.78 11.67 7.45
CA GLY A 33 -4.22 11.72 7.24
C GLY A 33 -5.03 11.73 8.53
N PHE A 34 -4.67 10.90 9.52
CA PHE A 34 -5.34 10.91 10.82
C PHE A 34 -5.11 12.20 11.59
N THR A 35 -3.94 12.84 11.45
CA THR A 35 -3.67 14.15 12.04
C THR A 35 -4.52 15.25 11.41
N VAL A 36 -4.70 15.22 10.08
CA VAL A 36 -5.57 16.19 9.37
C VAL A 36 -7.05 16.00 9.74
N LEU A 37 -7.48 14.76 9.93
CA LEU A 37 -8.88 14.41 10.21
C LEU A 37 -9.23 14.36 11.71
N ASP A 38 -8.31 14.75 12.59
CA ASP A 38 -8.46 14.73 14.06
C ASP A 38 -8.89 13.36 14.62
N PHE A 39 -8.45 12.28 13.97
CA PHE A 39 -8.69 10.92 14.46
C PHE A 39 -7.62 10.50 15.45
N ASN A 40 -7.98 9.62 16.40
CA ASN A 40 -7.00 8.92 17.23
C ASN A 40 -6.11 8.02 16.36
N ALA A 41 -5.00 8.58 15.89
CA ALA A 41 -4.09 7.95 14.96
C ALA A 41 -3.51 6.64 15.53
N THR A 42 -3.20 6.60 16.83
CA THR A 42 -2.50 5.49 17.46
C THR A 42 -3.26 4.16 17.37
N GLU A 43 -4.57 4.18 17.60
CA GLU A 43 -5.38 2.96 17.59
C GLU A 43 -5.69 2.50 16.16
N LYS A 44 -6.03 3.44 15.27
CA LYS A 44 -6.29 3.14 13.85
C LYS A 44 -5.04 2.68 13.12
N LEU A 45 -3.88 3.27 13.42
CA LEU A 45 -2.60 2.89 12.82
C LEU A 45 -2.23 1.45 13.21
N LYS A 46 -2.47 1.02 14.46
CA LYS A 46 -2.27 -0.38 14.88
C LYS A 46 -3.12 -1.37 14.09
N ILE A 47 -4.38 -1.01 13.79
CA ILE A 47 -5.26 -1.86 12.99
C ILE A 47 -4.71 -1.98 11.57
N VAL A 48 -4.34 -0.86 10.94
CA VAL A 48 -3.82 -0.89 9.58
C VAL A 48 -2.47 -1.60 9.51
N ASP A 49 -1.59 -1.43 10.49
CA ASP A 49 -0.32 -2.13 10.59
C ASP A 49 -0.52 -3.65 10.65
N MET A 50 -1.47 -4.12 11.48
CA MET A 50 -1.86 -5.54 11.51
C MET A 50 -2.41 -6.03 10.16
N GLN A 51 -3.23 -5.23 9.47
CA GLN A 51 -3.77 -5.58 8.16
C GLN A 51 -2.68 -5.65 7.08
N VAL A 52 -1.72 -4.73 7.10
CA VAL A 52 -0.57 -4.70 6.19
C VAL A 52 0.32 -5.93 6.42
N LEU A 53 0.58 -6.30 7.68
CA LEU A 53 1.33 -7.52 8.03
C LEU A 53 0.62 -8.80 7.56
N GLN A 54 -0.70 -8.87 7.70
CA GLN A 54 -1.48 -9.99 7.17
C GLN A 54 -1.41 -10.05 5.65
N LEU A 55 -1.53 -8.91 4.97
CA LEU A 55 -1.42 -8.83 3.52
C LEU A 55 -0.02 -9.28 3.06
N GLN A 56 1.04 -8.84 3.74
CA GLN A 56 2.42 -9.25 3.47
C GLN A 56 2.57 -10.77 3.52
N ARG A 57 2.07 -11.41 4.59
CA ARG A 57 2.12 -12.87 4.74
C ARG A 57 1.34 -13.61 3.65
N VAL A 58 0.20 -13.06 3.23
CA VAL A 58 -0.58 -13.63 2.11
C VAL A 58 0.22 -13.53 0.81
N MET A 59 0.88 -12.41 0.55
CA MET A 59 1.69 -12.21 -0.66
C MET A 59 2.91 -13.13 -0.73
N GLU A 60 3.54 -13.44 0.41
CA GLU A 60 4.66 -14.40 0.47
C GLU A 60 4.28 -15.82 0.03
N VAL A 61 3.01 -16.21 0.17
CA VAL A 61 2.53 -17.58 -0.12
C VAL A 61 1.80 -17.67 -1.46
N VAL A 62 1.33 -16.54 -2.02
CA VAL A 62 0.43 -16.50 -3.17
C VAL A 62 1.14 -16.52 -4.53
N ASP A 63 2.46 -16.33 -4.59
CA ASP A 63 3.18 -16.00 -5.83
C ASP A 63 3.00 -17.04 -6.96
N GLU A 64 2.81 -18.32 -6.63
CA GLU A 64 2.57 -19.42 -7.58
C GLU A 64 1.09 -19.83 -7.72
N SER A 65 0.18 -19.16 -7.01
CA SER A 65 -1.23 -19.55 -6.94
C SER A 65 -2.10 -18.83 -7.97
N THR A 66 -3.21 -19.46 -8.36
CA THR A 66 -4.26 -18.85 -9.20
C THR A 66 -4.88 -17.59 -8.56
N TYR A 67 -4.64 -17.36 -7.27
CA TYR A 67 -5.11 -16.17 -6.55
C TYR A 67 -4.31 -14.91 -6.89
N ARG A 68 -3.07 -15.04 -7.41
CA ARG A 68 -2.27 -13.89 -7.85
C ARG A 68 -3.05 -13.01 -8.83
N ALA A 69 -3.65 -13.60 -9.86
CA ALA A 69 -4.41 -12.87 -10.88
C ALA A 69 -5.60 -12.08 -10.31
N ARG A 70 -6.07 -12.40 -9.10
CA ARG A 70 -7.10 -11.65 -8.37
C ARG A 70 -6.52 -10.61 -7.43
N LEU A 71 -5.37 -10.89 -6.82
CA LEU A 71 -4.74 -10.04 -5.81
C LEU A 71 -3.90 -8.91 -6.43
N GLU A 72 -3.24 -9.17 -7.54
CA GLU A 72 -2.47 -8.19 -8.33
C GLU A 72 -3.26 -6.91 -8.65
N PRO A 73 -4.46 -6.97 -9.28
CA PRO A 73 -5.24 -5.76 -9.56
C PRO A 73 -5.80 -5.09 -8.30
N LEU A 74 -5.98 -5.81 -7.19
CA LEU A 74 -6.42 -5.22 -5.93
C LEU A 74 -5.28 -4.45 -5.25
N LEU A 75 -4.06 -4.98 -5.31
CA LEU A 75 -2.87 -4.33 -4.79
C LEU A 75 -2.55 -3.05 -5.59
N ASP A 76 -2.67 -3.10 -6.91
CA ASP A 76 -2.49 -1.91 -7.75
C ASP A 76 -3.50 -0.81 -7.42
N LYS A 77 -4.78 -1.18 -7.21
CA LYS A 77 -5.81 -0.24 -6.76
C LYS A 77 -5.49 0.36 -5.39
N LEU A 78 -5.05 -0.47 -4.45
CA LEU A 78 -4.65 -0.01 -3.12
C LEU A 78 -3.48 0.99 -3.22
N ARG A 79 -2.47 0.66 -4.02
CA ARG A 79 -1.31 1.53 -4.25
C ARG A 79 -1.71 2.85 -4.88
N SER A 80 -2.57 2.83 -5.90
CA SER A 80 -3.10 4.04 -6.54
C SER A 80 -3.86 4.92 -5.56
N ALA A 81 -4.76 4.33 -4.76
CA ALA A 81 -5.54 5.07 -3.77
C ALA A 81 -4.65 5.68 -2.67
N LEU A 82 -3.57 4.98 -2.29
CA LEU A 82 -2.62 5.48 -1.30
C LEU A 82 -1.86 6.72 -1.82
N TYR A 83 -1.40 6.70 -3.07
CA TYR A 83 -0.72 7.85 -3.67
C TYR A 83 -1.67 9.02 -3.94
N GLU A 84 -2.90 8.76 -4.37
CA GLU A 84 -3.91 9.81 -4.52
C GLU A 84 -4.21 10.48 -3.17
N ALA A 85 -4.27 9.70 -2.09
CA ALA A 85 -4.41 10.25 -0.74
C ALA A 85 -3.17 11.07 -0.31
N GLU A 86 -1.96 10.66 -0.69
CA GLU A 86 -0.73 11.44 -0.46
C GLU A 86 -0.80 12.80 -1.14
N ASP A 87 -1.15 12.83 -2.44
CA ASP A 87 -1.29 14.06 -3.22
C ASP A 87 -2.30 15.03 -2.58
N ILE A 88 -3.47 14.52 -2.17
CA ILE A 88 -4.51 15.33 -1.51
C ILE A 88 -4.00 15.88 -0.15
N LEU A 89 -3.30 15.06 0.64
CA LEU A 89 -2.80 15.48 1.95
C LEU A 89 -1.71 16.55 1.81
N ASP A 90 -0.82 16.40 0.84
CA ASP A 90 0.23 17.37 0.57
C ASP A 90 -0.37 18.70 0.05
N ASP A 91 -1.44 18.67 -0.75
CA ASP A 91 -2.20 19.86 -1.15
C ASP A 91 -2.84 20.57 0.05
N VAL A 92 -3.46 19.82 0.97
CA VAL A 92 -4.05 20.37 2.20
C VAL A 92 -2.96 21.01 3.08
N GLU A 93 -1.81 20.37 3.22
CA GLU A 93 -0.66 20.89 3.96
C GLU A 93 -0.14 22.20 3.33
N TYR A 94 -0.01 22.23 2.00
CA TYR A 94 0.37 23.44 1.27
C TYR A 94 -0.60 24.60 1.51
N GLN A 95 -1.91 24.36 1.43
CA GLN A 95 -2.92 25.39 1.69
C GLN A 95 -2.89 25.89 3.14
N ARG A 96 -2.55 25.03 4.10
CA ARG A 96 -2.39 25.41 5.51
C ARG A 96 -1.17 26.31 5.69
N LEU A 97 -0.02 25.95 5.11
CA LEU A 97 1.21 26.74 5.17
C LEU A 97 1.06 28.10 4.50
N LYS A 98 0.32 28.18 3.38
CA LYS A 98 0.05 29.45 2.68
C LYS A 98 -0.81 30.44 3.49
N LYS A 99 -1.58 29.93 4.45
CA LYS A 99 -2.48 30.73 5.30
C LYS A 99 -1.83 31.17 6.63
N GLN A 100 -0.62 30.70 6.93
CA GLN A 100 0.23 31.20 8.02
C GLN A 100 1.08 32.38 7.55
#